data_AF-A0A851ICK2-F1
#
_entry.id   AF-A0A851ICK2-F1
#
_cell.length_a   1.000
_cell.length_b   1.000
_cell.length_c   1.000
_cell.angle_alpha   90.00
_cell.angle_beta   90.00
_cell.angle_gamma   90.00
#
_symmetry.space_group_name_H-M   'P 1'
#
loop_
_entity.id
_entity.type
_entity.pdbx_description
1 polymer ?
#
loop_
_entity_poly.entity_id
_entity_poly.type
_entity_poly.pdbx_seq_one_letter_code
_entity_poly.pdbx_strand_id
1 'polypeptide(L)'
;MDGIINVYKEKGMTSFDVTYRLRSILSERKIGHAGTLDPMAEGVLVVCAGKATKLVDSIAAGEKVYEAELMLGLETDTEDITGEVSRTAPVVCSEQAVREAVHSMQGECWQIPPMYSAKKQNGKRLYTLAREGKVVERRASRITVYEIRTDGIALPYVRFTVRCSKGTYVRTLCAEIGRKLGCGAVMSALRRSRVGSFRAEDSFTLSALLERKEAGTLWTAVKPPIYIPEDTAVTFGKFDGGHLGHQRIFGKLFETAREQGLKTAVLTFSQNPDVVVRGENRPSISPGPEHLSRLRNFGFDYVFEFPMTRETMRLPAEDFLREVLLGEMRARAIVVGTDCSFGYRAEGSAAFLRERETVLGYRLYVVDKVTVADSDGSIREISSSLIKEKIAAGEIELANAWLGRCFSVAGAVIHGRRFGGPLLSFPTANIRPTEGKVIPALGVYVSRVFLDGVLYWAVTSVGTNPTISEGNPVNIETHILDYEGDLYGQKIRVDFLKRLRGQKKFASLAELKAQLLRDREAARAYAAAFPRISD
;
A
#
# COMPACT_ATOMS: atom_id res chain seq x y z
N MET A 1 -8.24 11.84 5.61
CA MET A 1 -7.67 11.93 4.24
C MET A 1 -6.42 11.06 4.19
N ASP A 2 -6.31 10.15 3.23
CA ASP A 2 -5.16 9.23 3.11
C ASP A 2 -4.13 9.78 2.11
N GLY A 3 -2.86 9.88 2.52
CA GLY A 3 -1.81 10.32 1.58
C GLY A 3 -0.50 10.75 2.22
N ILE A 4 0.45 11.17 1.38
CA ILE A 4 1.76 11.68 1.75
C ILE A 4 1.78 13.19 1.48
N ILE A 5 2.29 13.96 2.44
CA ILE A 5 2.38 15.42 2.35
C ILE A 5 3.83 15.82 2.55
N ASN A 6 4.35 16.58 1.59
CA ASN A 6 5.67 17.19 1.68
C ASN A 6 5.54 18.53 2.41
N VAL A 7 5.88 18.58 3.69
CA VAL A 7 5.67 19.78 4.51
C VAL A 7 6.99 20.51 4.69
N TYR A 8 6.99 21.83 4.46
CA TYR A 8 8.09 22.68 4.91
C TYR A 8 7.90 22.97 6.40
N LYS A 9 8.72 22.38 7.27
CA LYS A 9 8.74 22.70 8.69
C LYS A 9 9.51 24.00 8.87
N GLU A 10 8.83 25.07 9.27
CA GLU A 10 9.48 26.34 9.61
C GLU A 10 10.23 26.23 10.96
N LYS A 11 11.21 27.13 11.15
CA LYS A 11 12.00 27.23 12.38
C LYS A 11 11.11 27.55 13.59
N GLY A 12 11.46 27.05 14.76
CA GLY A 12 10.73 27.24 16.02
C GLY A 12 9.67 26.17 16.33
N MET A 13 9.25 25.37 15.35
CA MET A 13 8.30 24.26 15.57
C MET A 13 9.00 22.92 15.78
N THR A 14 8.48 22.05 16.64
CA THR A 14 8.89 20.63 16.62
C THR A 14 8.23 19.89 15.46
N SER A 15 8.77 18.73 15.07
CA SER A 15 8.06 17.84 14.12
C SER A 15 6.70 17.39 14.66
N PHE A 16 6.54 17.28 15.98
CA PHE A 16 5.28 16.92 16.60
C PHE A 16 4.23 18.03 16.42
N ASP A 17 4.61 19.30 16.61
CA ASP A 17 3.71 20.44 16.42
C ASP A 17 3.14 20.48 15.00
N VAL A 18 3.98 20.19 13.99
CA VAL A 18 3.53 20.06 12.60
C VAL A 18 2.47 18.96 12.47
N THR A 19 2.77 17.75 12.95
CA THR A 19 1.79 16.66 12.86
C THR A 19 0.51 16.94 13.62
N TYR A 20 0.59 17.64 14.76
CA TYR A 20 -0.56 18.01 15.56
C TYR A 20 -1.47 18.99 14.81
N ARG A 21 -0.91 20.05 14.23
CA ARG A 21 -1.64 21.02 13.41
C ARG A 21 -2.26 20.39 12.16
N LEU A 22 -1.53 19.47 11.51
CA LEU A 22 -2.03 18.75 10.33
C LEU A 22 -3.25 17.88 10.62
N ARG A 23 -3.47 17.41 11.85
CA ARG A 23 -4.68 16.63 12.17
C ARG A 23 -5.95 17.42 11.89
N SER A 24 -5.93 18.71 12.22
CA SER A 24 -7.04 19.62 11.94
C SER A 24 -7.12 19.95 10.46
N ILE A 25 -5.98 20.25 9.81
CA ILE A 25 -5.95 20.63 8.39
C ILE A 25 -6.48 19.51 7.50
N LEU A 26 -6.00 18.28 7.71
CA LEU A 26 -6.35 17.11 6.90
C LEU A 26 -7.64 16.40 7.35
N SER A 27 -8.22 16.81 8.48
CA SER A 27 -9.31 16.09 9.16
C SER A 27 -8.99 14.60 9.35
N GLU A 28 -7.76 14.30 9.78
CA GLU A 28 -7.22 12.95 9.91
C GLU A 28 -6.48 12.79 11.25
N ARG A 29 -6.79 11.75 12.02
CA ARG A 29 -6.17 11.52 13.34
C ARG A 29 -4.89 10.70 13.23
N LYS A 30 -4.82 9.78 12.27
CA LYS A 30 -3.70 8.87 12.10
C LYS A 30 -2.61 9.53 11.27
N ILE A 31 -1.68 10.21 11.93
CA ILE A 31 -0.58 10.95 11.29
C ILE A 31 0.77 10.48 11.84
N GLY A 32 1.75 10.27 10.96
CA GLY A 32 3.14 10.01 11.28
C GLY A 32 4.09 10.82 10.38
N HIS A 33 5.37 10.90 10.72
CA HIS A 33 6.36 11.67 9.95
C HIS A 33 7.64 10.85 9.72
N ALA A 34 8.26 11.02 8.54
CA ALA A 34 9.46 10.30 8.14
C ALA A 34 10.73 11.02 8.61
N GLY A 35 11.14 10.73 9.85
CA GLY A 35 12.29 11.35 10.51
C GLY A 35 11.97 12.67 11.19
N THR A 36 12.77 13.04 12.20
CA THR A 36 12.56 14.21 13.05
C THR A 36 13.46 15.37 12.63
N LEU A 37 12.98 16.60 12.82
CA LEU A 37 13.75 17.83 12.80
C LEU A 37 13.57 18.53 14.15
N ASP A 38 14.68 18.96 14.75
CA ASP A 38 14.70 19.75 15.98
C ASP A 38 14.10 21.14 15.76
N PRO A 39 13.67 21.86 16.81
CA PRO A 39 13.00 23.16 16.67
C PRO A 39 13.78 24.18 15.85
N MET A 40 15.11 24.25 16.02
CA MET A 40 15.96 25.19 15.30
C MET A 40 16.18 24.85 13.82
N ALA A 41 15.94 23.59 13.44
CA ALA A 41 16.09 23.13 12.08
C ALA A 41 14.84 23.44 11.26
N GLU A 42 14.97 23.60 9.95
CA GLU A 42 13.85 23.83 9.04
C GLU A 42 13.93 22.95 7.80
N GLY A 43 12.92 23.02 6.94
CA GLY A 43 12.90 22.32 5.65
C GLY A 43 11.98 21.10 5.62
N VAL A 44 12.26 20.19 4.70
CA VAL A 44 11.39 19.06 4.34
C VAL A 44 11.08 18.19 5.56
N LEU A 45 9.80 18.02 5.86
CA LEU A 45 9.25 17.04 6.79
C LEU A 45 8.15 16.26 6.06
N VAL A 46 8.47 15.04 5.64
CA VAL A 46 7.48 14.20 4.95
C VAL A 46 6.51 13.63 5.98
N VAL A 47 5.23 13.94 5.82
CA VAL A 47 4.15 13.53 6.72
C VAL A 47 3.26 12.53 5.99
N CYS A 48 2.91 11.44 6.67
CA CYS A 48 2.03 10.40 6.17
C CYS A 48 0.73 10.40 6.97
N ALA A 49 -0.40 10.45 6.27
CA ALA A 49 -1.74 10.47 6.83
C ALA A 49 -2.52 9.18 6.49
N GLY A 50 -3.26 8.66 7.47
CA GLY A 50 -4.14 7.51 7.32
C GLY A 50 -3.41 6.23 6.88
N LYS A 51 -3.81 5.62 5.76
CA LYS A 51 -3.16 4.42 5.19
C LYS A 51 -1.66 4.63 4.89
N ALA A 52 -1.25 5.84 4.52
CA ALA A 52 0.14 6.16 4.18
C ALA A 52 1.10 6.01 5.37
N THR A 53 0.60 6.00 6.61
CA THR A 53 1.45 5.84 7.81
C THR A 53 2.30 4.56 7.81
N LYS A 54 1.92 3.55 7.02
CA LYS A 54 2.72 2.33 6.82
C LYS A 54 4.01 2.57 6.02
N LEU A 55 4.13 3.70 5.31
CA LEU A 55 5.27 4.07 4.47
C LEU A 55 6.33 4.89 5.23
N VAL A 56 6.05 5.28 6.47
CA VAL A 56 6.93 6.15 7.27
C VAL A 56 8.36 5.60 7.35
N ASP A 57 8.51 4.31 7.64
CA ASP A 57 9.84 3.69 7.80
C ASP A 57 10.58 3.60 6.46
N SER A 58 9.87 3.28 5.37
CA SER A 58 10.46 3.22 4.02
C SER A 58 10.93 4.60 3.55
N ILE A 59 10.11 5.63 3.73
CA ILE A 59 10.48 7.02 3.38
C ILE A 59 11.62 7.51 4.28
N ALA A 60 11.56 7.22 5.58
CA ALA A 60 12.61 7.61 6.52
C ALA A 60 13.95 6.92 6.23
N ALA A 61 13.95 5.78 5.55
CA ALA A 61 15.15 5.10 5.11
C ALA A 61 15.86 5.78 3.94
N GLY A 62 15.16 6.62 3.19
CA GLY A 62 15.74 7.39 2.08
C GLY A 62 16.89 8.30 2.51
N GLU A 63 17.78 8.55 1.55
CA GLU A 63 18.86 9.53 1.67
C GLU A 63 18.32 10.92 2.02
N LYS A 64 19.14 11.71 2.73
CA LYS A 64 18.78 13.05 3.14
C LYS A 64 19.85 14.02 2.69
N VAL A 65 19.41 15.22 2.32
CA VAL A 65 20.31 16.32 1.99
C VAL A 65 20.04 17.46 2.96
N TYR A 66 21.11 17.97 3.55
CA TYR A 66 21.09 19.08 4.49
C TYR A 66 22.04 20.17 4.04
N GLU A 67 21.59 21.41 4.20
CA GLU A 67 22.39 22.62 4.16
C GLU A 67 22.57 23.05 5.62
N ALA A 68 23.83 23.12 6.07
CA ALA A 68 24.16 23.37 7.46
C ALA A 68 25.15 24.53 7.58
N GLU A 69 25.07 25.23 8.71
CA GLU A 69 26.06 26.19 9.14
C GLU A 69 26.60 25.77 10.49
N LEU A 70 27.92 25.75 10.62
CA LEU A 70 28.60 25.61 11.90
C LEU A 70 29.26 26.92 12.30
N MET A 71 29.36 27.15 13.60
CA MET A 71 30.12 28.24 14.21
C MET A 71 31.28 27.64 15.00
N LEU A 72 32.50 27.97 14.59
CA LEU A 72 33.74 27.54 15.25
C LEU A 72 34.00 28.32 16.53
N GLY A 73 34.76 27.73 17.46
CA GLY A 73 35.20 28.41 18.70
C GLY A 73 34.22 28.30 19.87
N LEU A 74 33.17 27.49 19.73
CA LEU A 74 32.13 27.29 20.74
C LEU A 74 31.74 25.81 20.83
N GLU A 75 31.50 25.30 22.03
CA GLU A 75 30.92 23.98 22.27
C GLU A 75 29.77 24.08 23.28
N THR A 76 28.70 23.33 23.04
CA THR A 76 27.51 23.27 23.90
C THR A 76 27.14 21.83 24.24
N ASP A 77 26.34 21.63 25.29
CA ASP A 77 25.85 20.32 25.72
C ASP A 77 24.89 19.65 24.71
N THR A 78 24.25 20.43 23.85
CA THR A 78 23.37 19.96 22.77
C THR A 78 24.06 19.82 21.41
N GLU A 79 25.33 20.24 21.27
CA GLU A 79 26.09 20.34 20.01
C GLU A 79 25.51 21.35 19.00
N ASP A 80 24.54 22.17 19.42
CA ASP A 80 23.94 23.24 18.64
C ASP A 80 23.87 24.56 19.44
N ILE A 81 23.63 25.67 18.74
CA ILE A 81 23.67 27.02 19.33
C ILE A 81 22.60 27.25 20.42
N THR A 82 21.66 26.33 20.60
CA THR A 82 20.58 26.46 21.60
C THR A 82 20.92 25.85 22.95
N GLY A 83 22.02 25.10 23.04
CA GLY A 83 22.48 24.48 24.29
C GLY A 83 23.22 25.42 25.23
N GLU A 84 23.53 24.91 26.42
CA GLU A 84 24.34 25.62 27.40
C GLU A 84 25.82 25.56 26.98
N VAL A 85 26.51 26.70 27.05
CA VAL A 85 27.92 26.81 26.66
C VAL A 85 28.78 26.02 27.63
N SER A 86 29.55 25.07 27.09
CA SER A 86 30.47 24.23 27.84
C SER A 86 31.94 24.66 27.67
N ARG A 87 32.30 25.20 26.50
CA ARG A 87 33.66 25.65 26.19
C ARG A 87 33.65 26.72 25.10
N THR A 88 34.59 27.66 25.19
CA THR A 88 34.94 28.61 24.12
C THR A 88 36.42 28.51 23.80
N ALA A 89 36.80 28.81 22.55
CA ALA A 89 38.19 28.82 22.11
C ALA A 89 38.40 29.81 20.95
N PRO A 90 39.61 30.38 20.79
CA PRO A 90 39.92 31.21 19.64
C PRO A 90 39.92 30.41 18.34
N VAL A 91 39.43 31.00 17.27
CA VAL A 91 39.41 30.39 15.93
C VAL A 91 40.66 30.84 15.17
N VAL A 92 41.65 29.95 15.06
CA VAL A 92 42.96 30.22 14.44
C VAL A 92 43.23 29.37 13.19
N CYS A 93 42.28 28.56 12.76
CA CYS A 93 42.42 27.70 11.59
C CYS A 93 42.31 28.49 10.27
N SER A 94 43.02 28.03 9.23
CA SER A 94 42.90 28.57 7.88
C SER A 94 41.65 28.04 7.17
N GLU A 95 41.19 28.74 6.14
CA GLU A 95 40.08 28.24 5.29
C GLU A 95 40.41 26.88 4.66
N GLN A 96 41.67 26.65 4.29
CA GLN A 96 42.11 25.38 3.74
C GLN A 96 41.96 24.24 4.74
N ALA A 97 42.37 24.45 5.99
CA ALA A 97 42.19 23.47 7.06
C ALA A 97 40.70 23.16 7.31
N VAL A 98 39.84 24.18 7.22
CA VAL A 98 38.38 24.00 7.31
C VAL A 98 37.85 23.10 6.18
N ARG A 99 38.25 23.36 4.93
CA ARG A 99 37.82 22.55 3.77
C ARG A 99 38.26 21.09 3.92
N GLU A 100 39.49 20.86 4.35
CA GLU A 100 40.03 19.52 4.61
C GLU A 100 39.29 18.82 5.75
N ALA A 101 39.01 19.52 6.85
CA ALA A 101 38.26 18.97 7.98
C ALA A 101 36.83 18.57 7.57
N VAL A 102 36.12 19.42 6.83
CA VAL A 102 34.78 19.13 6.29
C VAL A 102 34.83 17.93 5.35
N HIS A 103 35.73 17.93 4.36
CA HIS A 103 35.87 16.84 3.40
C HIS A 103 36.20 15.51 4.07
N SER A 104 36.98 15.52 5.16
CA SER A 104 37.34 14.31 5.92
C SER A 104 36.16 13.59 6.57
N MET A 105 34.97 14.21 6.61
CA MET A 105 33.74 13.57 7.10
C MET A 105 33.10 12.62 6.07
N GLN A 106 33.53 12.66 4.81
CA GLN A 106 32.96 11.82 3.77
C GLN A 106 33.30 10.33 3.98
N GLY A 107 32.34 9.45 3.69
CA GLY A 107 32.50 7.99 3.79
C GLY A 107 31.66 7.36 4.89
N GLU A 108 32.01 6.12 5.25
CA GLU A 108 31.39 5.40 6.36
C GLU A 108 31.99 5.83 7.69
N CYS A 109 31.16 6.16 8.67
CA CYS A 109 31.61 6.41 10.03
C CYS A 109 30.60 5.94 11.08
N TRP A 110 31.06 5.92 12.33
CA TRP A 110 30.27 5.50 13.48
C TRP A 110 29.95 6.72 14.33
N GLN A 111 28.68 7.13 14.34
CA GLN A 111 28.24 8.24 15.19
C GLN A 111 27.59 7.72 16.46
N ILE A 112 28.01 8.26 17.60
CA ILE A 112 27.27 8.09 18.85
C ILE A 112 26.09 9.06 18.82
N PRO A 113 24.84 8.58 18.88
CA PRO A 113 23.68 9.46 18.92
C PRO A 113 23.79 10.44 20.11
N PRO A 114 23.49 11.73 19.94
CA PRO A 114 23.44 12.69 21.04
C PRO A 114 22.35 12.34 22.06
N MET A 115 22.49 12.82 23.31
CA MET A 115 21.53 12.56 24.40
C MET A 115 20.16 13.14 24.05
N TYR A 116 20.12 14.33 23.46
CA TYR A 116 18.89 14.97 23.01
C TYR A 116 18.39 14.43 21.66
N SER A 117 18.18 13.11 21.55
CA SER A 117 17.70 12.48 20.31
C SER A 117 16.41 11.68 20.48
N ALA A 118 15.70 11.46 19.38
CA ALA A 118 14.45 10.68 19.36
C ALA A 118 14.66 9.15 19.42
N LYS A 119 15.92 8.67 19.39
CA LYS A 119 16.26 7.24 19.46
C LYS A 119 15.76 6.66 20.80
N LYS A 120 15.28 5.42 20.77
CA LYS A 120 14.81 4.71 21.97
C LYS A 120 15.89 3.82 22.56
N GLN A 121 15.96 3.77 23.88
CA GLN A 121 16.72 2.81 24.66
C GLN A 121 15.82 2.25 25.76
N ASN A 122 15.68 0.92 25.83
CA ASN A 122 14.77 0.24 26.76
C ASN A 122 13.33 0.81 26.72
N GLY A 123 12.83 1.11 25.50
CA GLY A 123 11.47 1.64 25.28
C GLY A 123 11.30 3.16 25.48
N LYS A 124 12.22 3.86 26.17
CA LYS A 124 12.17 5.32 26.40
C LYS A 124 13.03 6.08 25.39
N ARG A 125 12.63 7.31 25.00
CA ARG A 125 13.41 8.16 24.08
C ARG A 125 14.56 8.85 24.82
N LEU A 126 15.72 9.00 24.18
CA LEU A 126 16.92 9.57 24.80
C LEU A 126 16.71 11.02 25.28
N TYR A 127 16.01 11.87 24.52
CA TYR A 127 15.72 13.23 24.98
C TYR A 127 14.86 13.28 26.25
N THR A 128 14.02 12.27 26.50
CA THR A 128 13.24 12.18 27.73
C THR A 128 14.16 11.93 28.92
N LEU A 129 15.13 11.02 28.75
CA LEU A 129 16.13 10.71 29.78
C LEU A 129 17.08 11.90 30.03
N ALA A 130 17.49 12.62 28.98
CA ALA A 130 18.32 13.81 29.09
C ALA A 130 17.64 14.90 29.94
N ARG A 131 16.35 15.15 29.72
CA ARG A 131 15.54 16.10 30.53
C ARG A 131 15.33 15.64 31.98
N GLU A 132 15.42 14.34 32.24
CA GLU A 132 15.42 13.77 33.60
C GLU A 132 16.81 13.84 34.25
N GLY A 133 17.82 14.44 33.60
CA GLY A 133 19.21 14.47 34.07
C GLY A 133 19.93 13.13 33.99
N LYS A 134 19.34 12.12 33.33
CA LYS A 134 19.90 10.76 33.22
C LYS A 134 20.77 10.64 31.99
N VAL A 135 22.07 10.46 32.19
CA VAL A 135 23.00 10.08 31.12
C VAL A 135 22.99 8.57 30.96
N VAL A 136 22.83 8.11 29.71
CA VAL A 136 22.86 6.68 29.37
C VAL A 136 23.93 6.41 28.32
N GLU A 137 24.55 5.24 28.42
CA GLU A 137 25.51 4.77 27.43
C GLU A 137 24.80 4.48 26.10
N ARG A 138 25.28 5.08 25.02
CA ARG A 138 24.64 5.05 23.70
C ARG A 138 25.54 4.33 22.71
N ARG A 139 25.02 3.25 22.11
CA ARG A 139 25.76 2.53 21.07
C ARG A 139 25.87 3.37 19.80
N ALA A 140 27.09 3.45 19.28
CA ALA A 140 27.36 4.06 17.98
C ALA A 140 26.53 3.39 16.88
N SER A 141 26.07 4.19 15.92
CA SER A 141 25.30 3.73 14.77
C SER A 141 26.09 4.03 13.52
N ARG A 142 26.17 3.05 12.61
CA ARG A 142 26.81 3.25 11.31
C ARG A 142 25.98 4.23 10.49
N ILE A 143 26.65 5.25 9.97
CA ILE A 143 26.10 6.21 9.01
C ILE A 143 27.05 6.33 7.82
N THR A 144 26.51 6.80 6.70
CA THR A 144 27.30 7.07 5.51
C THR A 144 27.07 8.52 5.10
N VAL A 145 28.16 9.28 5.00
CA VAL A 145 28.19 10.58 4.34
C VAL A 145 28.59 10.31 2.89
N TYR A 146 27.59 10.29 2.01
CA TYR A 146 27.81 9.98 0.59
C TYR A 146 28.52 11.12 -0.14
N GLU A 147 28.25 12.36 0.27
CA GLU A 147 28.85 13.56 -0.29
C GLU A 147 28.81 14.67 0.77
N ILE A 148 29.90 15.42 0.91
CA ILE A 148 29.94 16.64 1.71
C ILE A 148 30.79 17.69 1.00
N ARG A 149 30.29 18.92 0.92
CA ARG A 149 31.02 20.04 0.30
C ARG A 149 30.87 21.32 1.11
N THR A 150 31.94 22.11 1.14
CA THR A 150 31.91 23.45 1.72
C THR A 150 31.31 24.43 0.72
N ASP A 151 30.24 25.12 1.10
CA ASP A 151 29.55 26.11 0.25
C ASP A 151 30.05 27.54 0.50
N GLY A 152 30.58 27.83 1.69
CA GLY A 152 31.16 29.14 2.01
C GLY A 152 31.85 29.18 3.37
N ILE A 153 32.89 30.02 3.49
CA ILE A 153 33.64 30.23 4.73
C ILE A 153 33.67 31.73 5.01
N ALA A 154 33.21 32.12 6.19
CA ALA A 154 33.27 33.48 6.72
C ALA A 154 33.49 33.35 8.23
N LEU A 155 34.73 33.07 8.61
CA LEU A 155 35.07 32.69 9.98
C LEU A 155 34.49 33.68 11.01
N PRO A 156 33.89 33.18 12.11
CA PRO A 156 33.89 31.79 12.57
C PRO A 156 32.81 30.89 11.92
N TYR A 157 32.05 31.37 10.94
CA TYR A 157 30.96 30.62 10.31
C TYR A 157 31.41 29.86 9.06
N VAL A 158 30.94 28.62 8.94
CA VAL A 158 31.21 27.75 7.78
C VAL A 158 29.90 27.11 7.34
N ARG A 159 29.57 27.27 6.06
CA ARG A 159 28.40 26.65 5.42
C ARG A 159 28.83 25.45 4.59
N PHE A 160 28.06 24.36 4.69
CA PHE A 160 28.30 23.15 3.94
C PHE A 160 27.00 22.40 3.61
N THR A 161 27.05 21.64 2.52
CA THR A 161 25.97 20.75 2.09
C THR A 161 26.42 19.32 2.32
N VAL A 162 25.55 18.50 2.90
CA VAL A 162 25.81 17.09 3.18
C VAL A 162 24.67 16.20 2.68
N ARG A 163 25.02 15.16 1.92
CA ARG A 163 24.13 14.06 1.53
C ARG A 163 24.48 12.82 2.34
N CYS A 164 23.54 12.32 3.13
CA CYS A 164 23.82 11.28 4.11
C CYS A 164 22.69 10.26 4.27
N SER A 165 23.04 9.14 4.90
CA SER A 165 22.10 8.06 5.24
C SER A 165 21.17 8.46 6.39
N LYS A 166 20.14 7.64 6.64
CA LYS A 166 19.33 7.74 7.87
C LYS A 166 20.21 7.66 9.12
N GLY A 167 19.78 8.33 10.19
CA GLY A 167 20.45 8.28 11.50
C GLY A 167 21.62 9.25 11.68
N THR A 168 22.03 9.97 10.64
CA THR A 168 23.08 10.99 10.71
C THR A 168 22.62 12.19 11.54
N TYR A 169 23.42 12.58 12.53
CA TYR A 169 23.21 13.79 13.32
C TYR A 169 24.15 14.88 12.81
N VAL A 170 23.59 15.87 12.09
CA VAL A 170 24.40 16.93 11.46
C VAL A 170 25.11 17.80 12.51
N ARG A 171 24.48 18.05 13.67
CA ARG A 171 25.15 18.73 14.78
C ARG A 171 26.39 18.01 15.31
N THR A 172 26.36 16.68 15.32
CA THR A 172 27.51 15.86 15.72
C THR A 172 28.62 15.93 14.66
N LEU A 173 28.28 16.04 13.37
CA LEU A 173 29.26 16.34 12.31
C LEU A 173 29.91 17.71 12.55
N CYS A 174 29.13 18.74 12.88
CA CYS A 174 29.67 20.06 13.22
C CYS A 174 30.67 19.98 14.37
N ALA A 175 30.28 19.33 15.48
CA ALA A 175 31.15 19.15 16.64
C ALA A 175 32.43 18.34 16.30
N GLU A 176 32.36 17.32 15.44
CA GLU A 176 33.52 16.57 14.95
C GLU A 176 34.48 17.41 14.12
N ILE A 177 33.95 18.25 13.22
CA ILE A 177 34.74 19.22 12.44
C ILE A 177 35.46 20.18 13.39
N GLY A 178 34.74 20.76 14.36
CA GLY A 178 35.32 21.64 15.36
C GLY A 178 36.42 21.00 16.20
N ARG A 179 36.23 19.74 16.62
CA ARG A 179 37.25 18.96 17.35
C ARG A 179 38.49 18.72 16.51
N LYS A 180 38.34 18.36 15.22
CA LYS A 180 39.47 18.20 14.28
C LYS A 180 40.27 19.49 14.09
N LEU A 181 39.60 20.63 14.13
CA LEU A 181 40.23 21.96 14.03
C LEU A 181 40.79 22.46 15.37
N GLY A 182 40.53 21.77 16.49
CA GLY A 182 41.04 22.12 17.83
C GLY A 182 40.30 23.27 18.54
N CYS A 183 39.42 23.99 17.84
CA CYS A 183 38.68 25.13 18.40
C CYS A 183 37.24 24.79 18.84
N GLY A 184 36.75 23.57 18.57
CA GLY A 184 35.37 23.21 18.86
C GLY A 184 34.39 23.89 17.88
N ALA A 185 33.16 23.38 17.83
CA ALA A 185 32.11 23.97 17.00
C ALA A 185 30.71 23.56 17.47
N VAL A 186 29.73 24.41 17.15
CA VAL A 186 28.31 24.10 17.24
C VAL A 186 27.63 24.26 15.89
N MET A 187 26.51 23.56 15.70
CA MET A 187 25.62 23.85 14.58
C MET A 187 24.81 25.13 14.86
N SER A 188 24.92 26.14 14.01
CA SER A 188 24.18 27.42 14.13
C SER A 188 22.89 27.44 13.31
N ALA A 189 22.87 26.74 12.17
CA ALA A 189 21.69 26.62 11.32
C ALA A 189 21.62 25.26 10.61
N LEU A 190 20.39 24.80 10.33
CA LEU A 190 20.15 23.55 9.62
C LEU A 190 18.87 23.62 8.78
N ARG A 191 19.00 23.40 7.47
CA ARG A 191 17.89 23.24 6.53
C ARG A 191 17.97 21.87 5.87
N ARG A 192 16.95 21.03 6.05
CA ARG A 192 16.83 19.76 5.30
C ARG A 192 16.19 20.04 3.95
N SER A 193 16.97 20.07 2.89
CA SER A 193 16.48 20.36 1.54
C SER A 193 15.87 19.14 0.84
N ARG A 194 16.17 17.91 1.28
CA ARG A 194 15.62 16.69 0.66
C ARG A 194 15.50 15.49 1.60
N VAL A 195 14.47 14.67 1.37
CA VAL A 195 14.30 13.30 1.90
C VAL A 195 13.87 12.38 0.76
N GLY A 196 14.72 11.46 0.30
CA GLY A 196 14.41 10.60 -0.85
C GLY A 196 14.06 11.42 -2.10
N SER A 197 12.85 11.24 -2.61
CA SER A 197 12.28 11.99 -3.75
C SER A 197 11.65 13.34 -3.34
N PHE A 198 11.46 13.61 -2.05
CA PHE A 198 10.78 14.82 -1.55
C PHE A 198 11.78 15.97 -1.37
N ARG A 199 11.59 17.08 -2.09
CA ARG A 199 12.47 18.25 -2.06
C ARG A 199 11.79 19.45 -1.40
N ALA A 200 12.58 20.40 -0.90
CA ALA A 200 12.05 21.58 -0.21
C ALA A 200 11.25 22.49 -1.14
N GLU A 201 11.61 22.53 -2.42
CA GLU A 201 10.95 23.35 -3.44
C GLU A 201 9.51 22.88 -3.72
N ASP A 202 9.25 21.59 -3.51
CA ASP A 202 7.95 20.94 -3.72
C ASP A 202 7.15 20.82 -2.42
N SER A 203 7.54 21.55 -1.37
CA SER A 203 6.97 21.42 -0.03
C SER A 203 6.09 22.61 0.34
N PHE A 204 5.09 22.36 1.20
CA PHE A 204 4.12 23.37 1.62
C PHE A 204 4.28 23.73 3.10
N THR A 205 4.23 25.01 3.43
CA THR A 205 4.12 25.45 4.84
C THR A 205 2.73 25.10 5.39
N LEU A 206 2.58 25.09 6.71
CA LEU A 206 1.28 24.85 7.34
C LEU A 206 0.24 25.91 6.95
N SER A 207 0.65 27.17 6.82
CA SER A 207 -0.22 28.25 6.36
C SER A 207 -0.69 28.02 4.93
N ALA A 208 0.21 27.64 4.02
CA ALA A 208 -0.13 27.33 2.63
C ALA A 208 -1.08 26.12 2.51
N LEU A 209 -0.97 25.13 3.41
CA LEU A 209 -1.89 23.99 3.47
C LEU A 209 -3.27 24.40 4.02
N LEU A 210 -3.30 25.33 5.00
CA LEU A 210 -4.55 25.86 5.53
C LEU A 210 -5.30 26.67 4.47
N GLU A 211 -4.61 27.54 3.73
CA GLU A 211 -5.19 28.30 2.61
C GLU A 211 -5.80 27.38 1.54
N ARG A 212 -5.11 26.29 1.18
CA ARG A 212 -5.63 25.28 0.24
C ARG A 212 -6.85 24.55 0.79
N LYS A 213 -6.90 24.31 2.10
CA LYS A 213 -8.08 23.73 2.75
C LYS A 213 -9.27 24.67 2.62
N GLU A 214 -9.08 25.95 2.92
CA GLU A 214 -10.11 26.99 2.83
C GLU A 214 -10.58 27.18 1.38
N ALA A 215 -9.67 27.09 0.40
CA ALA A 215 -9.97 27.13 -1.02
C ALA A 215 -10.54 25.83 -1.61
N GLY A 216 -10.65 24.74 -0.82
CA GLY A 216 -11.12 23.44 -1.32
C GLY A 216 -10.16 22.72 -2.28
N THR A 217 -8.89 23.13 -2.32
CA THR A 217 -7.85 22.60 -3.22
C THR A 217 -6.76 21.82 -2.50
N LEU A 218 -6.97 21.47 -1.22
CA LEU A 218 -6.01 20.72 -0.39
C LEU A 218 -5.49 19.43 -1.04
N TRP A 219 -6.31 18.76 -1.84
CA TRP A 219 -5.94 17.54 -2.57
C TRP A 219 -4.71 17.72 -3.47
N THR A 220 -4.43 18.94 -3.94
CA THR A 220 -3.25 19.26 -4.75
C THR A 220 -1.93 19.13 -3.98
N ALA A 221 -1.98 19.17 -2.65
CA ALA A 221 -0.81 19.02 -1.78
C ALA A 221 -0.68 17.62 -1.16
N VAL A 222 -1.57 16.70 -1.49
CA VAL A 222 -1.63 15.36 -0.92
C VAL A 222 -1.37 14.32 -1.99
N LYS A 223 -0.15 13.77 -1.97
CA LYS A 223 0.24 12.67 -2.85
C LYS A 223 -0.48 11.38 -2.43
N PRO A 224 -0.84 10.51 -3.39
CA PRO A 224 -1.39 9.19 -3.08
C PRO A 224 -0.48 8.39 -2.12
N PRO A 225 -1.02 7.43 -1.37
CA PRO A 225 -0.25 6.59 -0.44
C PRO A 225 0.60 5.55 -1.18
N ILE A 226 1.48 6.01 -2.07
CA ILE A 226 2.33 5.22 -2.97
C ILE A 226 3.74 5.77 -2.84
N TYR A 227 4.70 4.88 -2.55
CA TYR A 227 6.11 5.22 -2.49
C TYR A 227 6.94 3.94 -2.66
N ILE A 228 7.77 3.90 -3.69
CA ILE A 228 8.74 2.83 -3.92
C ILE A 228 10.13 3.48 -4.00
N PRO A 229 11.12 3.02 -3.20
CA PRO A 229 12.46 3.61 -3.20
C PRO A 229 13.36 3.10 -4.34
N GLU A 230 12.98 1.98 -4.98
CA GLU A 230 13.75 1.27 -5.99
C GLU A 230 13.03 1.19 -7.33
N ASP A 231 13.78 0.93 -8.40
CA ASP A 231 13.25 0.90 -9.77
C ASP A 231 12.39 -0.36 -10.01
N THR A 232 11.28 -0.19 -10.73
CA THR A 232 10.28 -1.25 -10.89
C THR A 232 9.85 -1.51 -12.33
N ALA A 233 9.37 -2.73 -12.57
CA ALA A 233 8.40 -3.01 -13.62
C ALA A 233 6.99 -2.85 -13.02
N VAL A 234 6.15 -2.05 -13.67
CA VAL A 234 4.79 -1.72 -13.20
C VAL A 234 3.73 -2.26 -14.15
N THR A 235 2.65 -2.81 -13.58
CA THR A 235 1.38 -2.96 -14.27
C THR A 235 0.27 -2.24 -13.49
N PHE A 236 -0.75 -1.75 -14.19
CA PHE A 236 -1.88 -1.08 -13.55
C PHE A 236 -3.20 -1.46 -14.22
N GLY A 237 -4.27 -1.46 -13.43
CA GLY A 237 -5.58 -1.92 -13.90
C GLY A 237 -6.47 -2.33 -12.74
N LYS A 238 -7.77 -2.52 -13.00
CA LYS A 238 -8.71 -2.99 -11.97
C LYS A 238 -8.40 -4.43 -11.53
N PHE A 239 -7.95 -5.27 -12.45
CA PHE A 239 -7.58 -6.67 -12.24
C PHE A 239 -8.63 -7.54 -11.51
N ASP A 240 -9.93 -7.22 -11.63
CA ASP A 240 -10.99 -7.89 -10.87
C ASP A 240 -10.99 -9.40 -11.14
N GLY A 241 -10.85 -10.17 -10.06
CA GLY A 241 -10.82 -11.62 -10.12
C GLY A 241 -9.53 -12.26 -10.66
N GLY A 242 -8.55 -11.53 -11.19
CA GLY A 242 -7.25 -12.11 -11.58
C GLY A 242 -7.33 -13.27 -12.60
N HIS A 243 -8.15 -13.12 -13.65
CA HIS A 243 -8.37 -14.16 -14.66
C HIS A 243 -7.18 -14.39 -15.60
N LEU A 244 -7.25 -15.40 -16.47
CA LEU A 244 -6.15 -15.79 -17.38
C LEU A 244 -5.59 -14.61 -18.19
N GLY A 245 -6.43 -13.70 -18.67
CA GLY A 245 -5.99 -12.45 -19.30
C GLY A 245 -5.07 -11.59 -18.41
N HIS A 246 -5.44 -11.37 -17.14
CA HIS A 246 -4.58 -10.67 -16.17
C HIS A 246 -3.30 -11.45 -15.88
N GLN A 247 -3.40 -12.77 -15.75
CA GLN A 247 -2.25 -13.63 -15.50
C GLN A 247 -1.22 -13.58 -16.64
N ARG A 248 -1.65 -13.38 -17.89
CA ARG A 248 -0.74 -13.15 -19.01
C ARG A 248 0.04 -11.84 -18.87
N ILE A 249 -0.62 -10.77 -18.44
CA ILE A 249 0.02 -9.47 -18.14
C ILE A 249 1.03 -9.63 -16.99
N PHE A 250 0.62 -10.30 -15.91
CA PHE A 250 1.48 -10.53 -14.74
C PHE A 250 2.69 -11.40 -15.09
N GLY A 251 2.49 -12.46 -15.87
CA GLY A 251 3.59 -13.30 -16.36
C GLY A 251 4.61 -12.50 -17.17
N LYS A 252 4.15 -11.63 -18.08
CA LYS A 252 5.07 -10.75 -18.83
C LYS A 252 5.79 -9.76 -17.92
N LEU A 253 5.10 -9.21 -16.92
CA LEU A 253 5.70 -8.32 -15.94
C LEU A 253 6.82 -9.01 -15.15
N PHE A 254 6.56 -10.20 -14.63
CA PHE A 254 7.54 -10.96 -13.84
C PHE A 254 8.75 -11.38 -14.67
N GLU A 255 8.54 -11.77 -15.93
CA GLU A 255 9.61 -12.03 -16.90
C GLU A 255 10.47 -10.78 -17.09
N THR A 256 9.87 -9.65 -17.47
CA THR A 256 10.57 -8.38 -17.71
C THR A 256 11.34 -7.90 -16.47
N ALA A 257 10.72 -8.00 -15.28
CA ALA A 257 11.36 -7.59 -14.05
C ALA A 257 12.61 -8.42 -13.75
N ARG A 258 12.53 -9.74 -13.94
CA ARG A 258 13.66 -10.65 -13.76
C ARG A 258 14.79 -10.37 -14.75
N GLU A 259 14.46 -10.14 -16.02
CA GLU A 259 15.45 -9.86 -17.08
C GLU A 259 16.20 -8.54 -16.85
N GLN A 260 15.53 -7.54 -16.26
CA GLN A 260 16.07 -6.20 -16.07
C GLN A 260 16.56 -5.92 -14.64
N GLY A 261 16.48 -6.90 -13.74
CA GLY A 261 16.85 -6.71 -12.33
C GLY A 261 15.95 -5.70 -11.59
N LEU A 262 14.68 -5.59 -11.98
CA LEU A 262 13.71 -4.67 -11.40
C LEU A 262 12.84 -5.37 -10.35
N LYS A 263 12.27 -4.59 -9.43
CA LYS A 263 11.16 -5.06 -8.60
C LYS A 263 9.84 -5.03 -9.33
N THR A 264 8.86 -5.78 -8.84
CA THR A 264 7.54 -5.89 -9.45
C THR A 264 6.51 -5.09 -8.66
N ALA A 265 5.73 -4.27 -9.35
CA ALA A 265 4.67 -3.49 -8.71
C ALA A 265 3.36 -3.56 -9.49
N VAL A 266 2.25 -3.65 -8.76
CA VAL A 266 0.91 -3.54 -9.30
C VAL A 266 0.14 -2.39 -8.66
N LEU A 267 -0.48 -1.57 -9.50
CA LEU A 267 -1.40 -0.51 -9.08
C LEU A 267 -2.83 -0.88 -9.46
N THR A 268 -3.67 -1.11 -8.45
CA THR A 268 -5.12 -1.29 -8.61
C THR A 268 -5.89 -0.07 -8.12
N PHE A 269 -7.21 -0.05 -8.31
CA PHE A 269 -8.08 1.08 -7.98
C PHE A 269 -9.12 0.69 -6.92
N SER A 270 -9.38 1.58 -5.95
CA SER A 270 -10.25 1.27 -4.78
C SER A 270 -11.73 1.10 -5.10
N GLN A 271 -12.22 1.76 -6.15
CA GLN A 271 -13.61 1.71 -6.59
C GLN A 271 -13.71 1.77 -8.12
N ASN A 272 -14.84 1.36 -8.67
CA ASN A 272 -15.14 1.59 -10.08
C ASN A 272 -15.47 3.08 -10.29
N PRO A 273 -14.90 3.77 -11.30
CA PRO A 273 -15.34 5.11 -11.71
C PRO A 273 -16.87 5.30 -11.73
N ASP A 274 -17.61 4.29 -12.20
CA ASP A 274 -19.08 4.33 -12.27
C ASP A 274 -19.75 4.49 -10.90
N VAL A 275 -19.16 3.93 -9.84
CA VAL A 275 -19.68 4.07 -8.47
C VAL A 275 -19.56 5.52 -8.01
N VAL A 276 -18.42 6.16 -8.30
CA VAL A 276 -18.13 7.55 -7.90
C VAL A 276 -18.94 8.56 -8.72
N VAL A 277 -19.13 8.29 -10.01
CA VAL A 277 -19.81 9.19 -10.96
C VAL A 277 -21.32 9.01 -10.97
N ARG A 278 -21.80 7.76 -10.95
CA ARG A 278 -23.23 7.42 -11.16
C ARG A 278 -23.91 6.88 -9.90
N GLY A 279 -23.17 6.54 -8.85
CA GLY A 279 -23.72 5.85 -7.67
C GLY A 279 -24.11 4.40 -7.93
N GLU A 280 -23.76 3.83 -9.09
CA GLU A 280 -24.10 2.45 -9.46
C GLU A 280 -23.11 1.46 -8.83
N ASN A 281 -23.53 0.70 -7.82
CA ASN A 281 -22.73 -0.38 -7.27
C ASN A 281 -22.81 -1.63 -8.17
N ARG A 282 -21.78 -1.86 -8.98
CA ARG A 282 -21.68 -3.05 -9.83
C ARG A 282 -20.95 -4.18 -9.11
N PRO A 283 -21.48 -5.41 -9.09
CA PRO A 283 -20.81 -6.55 -8.46
C PRO A 283 -19.40 -6.79 -9.02
N SER A 284 -18.51 -7.24 -8.14
CA SER A 284 -17.10 -7.56 -8.37
C SER A 284 -16.86 -9.05 -8.15
N ILE A 285 -15.93 -9.65 -8.90
CA ILE A 285 -15.51 -11.04 -8.67
C ILE A 285 -14.80 -11.13 -7.31
N SER A 286 -13.94 -10.17 -7.01
CA SER A 286 -13.21 -10.06 -5.74
C SER A 286 -13.32 -8.62 -5.21
N PRO A 287 -14.27 -8.29 -4.33
CA PRO A 287 -14.41 -6.94 -3.79
C PRO A 287 -13.44 -6.66 -2.63
N GLY A 288 -13.07 -5.39 -2.48
CA GLY A 288 -12.41 -4.85 -1.30
C GLY A 288 -11.13 -5.60 -0.87
N PRO A 289 -11.00 -6.03 0.40
CA PRO A 289 -9.79 -6.70 0.90
C PRO A 289 -9.43 -8.02 0.20
N GLU A 290 -10.42 -8.72 -0.39
CA GLU A 290 -10.19 -9.95 -1.13
C GLU A 290 -9.31 -9.68 -2.36
N HIS A 291 -9.57 -8.58 -3.06
CA HIS A 291 -8.82 -8.17 -4.25
C HIS A 291 -7.34 -7.97 -3.95
N LEU A 292 -7.04 -7.15 -2.94
CA LEU A 292 -5.66 -6.86 -2.55
C LEU A 292 -4.92 -8.10 -2.06
N SER A 293 -5.62 -9.00 -1.37
CA SER A 293 -5.04 -10.27 -0.91
C SER A 293 -4.71 -11.16 -2.10
N ARG A 294 -5.59 -11.23 -3.11
CA ARG A 294 -5.32 -11.98 -4.35
C ARG A 294 -4.13 -11.42 -5.12
N LEU A 295 -4.06 -10.09 -5.29
CA LEU A 295 -2.90 -9.45 -5.93
C LEU A 295 -1.60 -9.80 -5.20
N ARG A 296 -1.57 -9.74 -3.86
CA ARG A 296 -0.37 -10.13 -3.08
C ARG A 296 0.02 -11.59 -3.32
N ASN A 297 -0.95 -12.49 -3.41
CA ASN A 297 -0.69 -13.92 -3.62
C ASN A 297 -0.12 -14.25 -5.01
N PHE A 298 -0.20 -13.34 -5.99
CA PHE A 298 0.50 -13.52 -7.27
C PHE A 298 2.02 -13.29 -7.18
N GLY A 299 2.51 -12.74 -6.06
CA GLY A 299 3.96 -12.62 -5.82
C GLY A 299 4.59 -11.27 -6.19
N PHE A 300 3.79 -10.20 -6.29
CA PHE A 300 4.34 -8.85 -6.48
C PHE A 300 5.14 -8.38 -5.25
N ASP A 301 6.27 -7.71 -5.46
CA ASP A 301 7.01 -7.05 -4.39
C ASP A 301 6.19 -5.90 -3.78
N TYR A 302 5.45 -5.17 -4.63
CA TYR A 302 4.61 -4.04 -4.22
C TYR A 302 3.18 -4.13 -4.78
N VAL A 303 2.19 -3.96 -3.89
CA VAL A 303 0.77 -3.89 -4.24
C VAL A 303 0.18 -2.60 -3.67
N PHE A 304 -0.19 -1.69 -4.55
CA PHE A 304 -0.80 -0.41 -4.18
C PHE A 304 -2.24 -0.30 -4.70
N GLU A 305 -3.06 0.39 -3.91
CA GLU A 305 -4.42 0.75 -4.25
C GLU A 305 -4.49 2.27 -4.44
N PHE A 306 -4.70 2.71 -5.68
CA PHE A 306 -4.94 4.10 -6.02
C PHE A 306 -6.36 4.50 -5.58
N PRO A 307 -6.50 5.57 -4.77
CA PRO A 307 -7.81 6.03 -4.32
C PRO A 307 -8.57 6.65 -5.49
N MET A 308 -9.78 6.17 -5.76
CA MET A 308 -10.70 6.76 -6.76
C MET A 308 -11.65 7.74 -6.09
N THR A 309 -11.22 9.00 -5.96
CA THR A 309 -12.04 10.11 -5.44
C THR A 309 -12.36 11.09 -6.57
N ARG A 310 -13.27 12.05 -6.34
CA ARG A 310 -13.61 13.06 -7.36
C ARG A 310 -12.39 13.88 -7.76
N GLU A 311 -11.45 14.08 -6.84
CA GLU A 311 -10.22 14.82 -7.03
C GLU A 311 -9.22 14.00 -7.85
N THR A 312 -8.93 12.77 -7.46
CA THR A 312 -7.94 11.94 -8.16
C THR A 312 -8.42 11.47 -9.53
N MET A 313 -9.73 11.38 -9.76
CA MET A 313 -10.30 11.11 -11.08
C MET A 313 -10.07 12.26 -12.09
N ARG A 314 -9.72 13.46 -11.62
CA ARG A 314 -9.39 14.61 -12.47
C ARG A 314 -7.91 14.72 -12.83
N LEU A 315 -7.09 13.78 -12.36
CA LEU A 315 -5.66 13.75 -12.67
C LEU A 315 -5.45 13.48 -14.17
N PRO A 316 -4.78 14.37 -14.92
CA PRO A 316 -4.42 14.12 -16.32
C PRO A 316 -3.57 12.85 -16.46
N ALA A 317 -3.64 12.19 -17.61
CA ALA A 317 -2.85 11.01 -17.95
C ALA A 317 -1.36 11.30 -17.95
N GLU A 318 -0.95 12.50 -18.40
CA GLU A 318 0.46 12.93 -18.36
C GLU A 318 0.98 12.99 -16.92
N ASP A 319 0.20 13.59 -16.02
CA ASP A 319 0.56 13.72 -14.61
C ASP A 319 0.50 12.37 -13.90
N PHE A 320 -0.48 11.52 -14.21
CA PHE A 320 -0.53 10.14 -13.71
C PHE A 320 0.71 9.35 -14.15
N LEU A 321 1.11 9.45 -15.41
CA LEU A 321 2.31 8.78 -15.91
C LEU A 321 3.57 9.32 -15.22
N ARG A 322 3.78 10.64 -15.21
CA ARG A 322 5.01 11.26 -14.69
C ARG A 322 5.11 11.16 -13.18
N GLU A 323 4.08 11.56 -12.46
CA GLU A 323 4.13 11.67 -11.01
C GLU A 323 3.90 10.33 -10.33
N VAL A 324 2.91 9.55 -10.78
CA VAL A 324 2.53 8.30 -10.10
C VAL A 324 3.38 7.14 -10.59
N LEU A 325 3.36 6.84 -11.89
CA LEU A 325 4.04 5.66 -12.43
C LEU A 325 5.57 5.84 -12.45
N LEU A 326 6.07 6.90 -13.06
CA LEU A 326 7.52 7.14 -13.20
C LEU A 326 8.15 7.73 -11.94
N GLY A 327 7.42 8.56 -11.20
CA GLY A 327 7.86 9.21 -9.97
C GLY A 327 7.75 8.30 -8.74
N GLU A 328 6.56 8.16 -8.19
CA GLU A 328 6.34 7.45 -6.91
C GLU A 328 6.52 5.93 -7.02
N MET A 329 6.16 5.32 -8.15
CA MET A 329 6.36 3.88 -8.39
C MET A 329 7.70 3.56 -9.06
N ARG A 330 8.43 4.56 -9.54
CA ARG A 330 9.73 4.41 -10.21
C ARG A 330 9.73 3.41 -11.37
N ALA A 331 8.68 3.44 -12.18
CA ALA A 331 8.55 2.53 -13.32
C ALA A 331 9.69 2.77 -14.34
N ARG A 332 10.47 1.72 -14.62
CA ARG A 332 11.40 1.63 -15.75
C ARG A 332 10.85 0.76 -16.86
N ALA A 333 9.98 -0.17 -16.52
CA ALA A 333 9.17 -0.92 -17.47
C ALA A 333 7.69 -0.82 -17.10
N ILE A 334 6.82 -0.69 -18.09
CA ILE A 334 5.36 -0.65 -17.96
C ILE A 334 4.78 -1.79 -18.79
N VAL A 335 3.95 -2.63 -18.19
CA VAL A 335 3.29 -3.76 -18.85
C VAL A 335 1.78 -3.60 -18.73
N VAL A 336 1.08 -3.50 -19.85
CA VAL A 336 -0.37 -3.24 -19.92
C VAL A 336 -1.05 -4.11 -20.97
N GLY A 337 -2.36 -4.28 -20.86
CA GLY A 337 -3.19 -4.84 -21.92
C GLY A 337 -3.47 -3.84 -23.04
N THR A 338 -3.91 -4.33 -24.20
CA THR A 338 -4.31 -3.48 -25.35
C THR A 338 -5.48 -2.54 -25.04
N ASP A 339 -6.33 -2.88 -24.06
CA ASP A 339 -7.48 -2.11 -23.63
C ASP A 339 -7.22 -1.23 -22.40
N CYS A 340 -5.97 -0.96 -22.06
CA CYS A 340 -5.66 -0.09 -20.94
C CYS A 340 -6.16 1.33 -21.19
N SER A 341 -6.74 1.93 -20.15
CA SER A 341 -7.21 3.31 -20.17
C SER A 341 -7.03 3.96 -18.80
N PHE A 342 -6.59 5.22 -18.78
CA PHE A 342 -6.27 5.95 -17.56
C PHE A 342 -6.31 7.48 -17.75
N GLY A 343 -6.15 8.23 -16.66
CA GLY A 343 -6.19 9.68 -16.65
C GLY A 343 -7.60 10.26 -16.75
N TYR A 344 -7.70 11.58 -16.62
CA TYR A 344 -8.96 12.30 -16.69
C TYR A 344 -9.64 12.02 -18.02
N ARG A 345 -10.92 11.60 -17.95
CA ARG A 345 -11.73 11.23 -19.13
C ARG A 345 -11.08 10.17 -20.03
N ALA A 346 -10.28 9.26 -19.47
CA ALA A 346 -9.72 8.13 -20.21
C ALA A 346 -8.81 8.56 -21.38
N GLU A 347 -8.14 9.71 -21.27
CA GLU A 347 -7.25 10.24 -22.32
C GLU A 347 -5.96 9.41 -22.50
N GLY A 348 -5.56 8.66 -21.48
CA GLY A 348 -4.42 7.74 -21.52
C GLY A 348 -4.81 6.38 -22.11
N SER A 349 -3.93 5.82 -22.93
CA SER A 349 -4.08 4.52 -23.62
C SER A 349 -2.72 3.84 -23.84
N ALA A 350 -2.70 2.64 -24.41
CA ALA A 350 -1.46 1.98 -24.82
C ALA A 350 -0.69 2.79 -25.86
N ALA A 351 -1.39 3.48 -26.78
CA ALA A 351 -0.80 4.37 -27.77
C ALA A 351 -0.20 5.62 -27.10
N PHE A 352 -0.93 6.23 -26.16
CA PHE A 352 -0.44 7.37 -25.37
C PHE A 352 0.89 7.05 -24.68
N LEU A 353 0.98 5.85 -24.07
CA LEU A 353 2.21 5.38 -23.45
C LEU A 353 3.32 5.21 -24.52
N ARG A 354 3.02 4.54 -25.64
CA ARG A 354 4.00 4.28 -26.69
C ARG A 354 4.66 5.57 -27.21
N GLU A 355 3.87 6.62 -27.45
CA GLU A 355 4.36 7.91 -27.92
C GLU A 355 5.35 8.58 -26.95
N ARG A 356 5.26 8.28 -25.66
CA ARG A 356 6.05 8.90 -24.58
C ARG A 356 7.18 8.03 -24.07
N GLU A 357 7.27 6.78 -24.53
CA GLU A 357 8.26 5.78 -24.10
C GLU A 357 9.69 6.34 -24.15
N THR A 358 10.10 6.83 -25.33
CA THR A 358 11.46 7.36 -25.56
C THR A 358 11.71 8.66 -24.80
N VAL A 359 10.74 9.57 -24.83
CA VAL A 359 10.90 10.92 -24.24
C VAL A 359 10.97 10.85 -22.71
N LEU A 360 10.24 9.93 -22.09
CA LEU A 360 10.17 9.79 -20.63
C LEU A 360 11.05 8.67 -20.08
N GLY A 361 11.76 7.93 -20.93
CA GLY A 361 12.81 7.00 -20.52
C GLY A 361 12.31 5.76 -19.79
N TYR A 362 11.21 5.16 -20.26
CA TYR A 362 10.74 3.85 -19.80
C TYR A 362 10.63 2.87 -20.96
N ARG A 363 10.35 1.59 -20.68
CA ARG A 363 10.04 0.56 -21.67
C ARG A 363 8.58 0.15 -21.60
N LEU A 364 7.89 0.07 -22.74
CA LEU A 364 6.49 -0.34 -22.80
C LEU A 364 6.33 -1.75 -23.39
N TYR A 365 5.57 -2.59 -22.69
CA TYR A 365 5.13 -3.89 -23.19
C TYR A 365 3.61 -3.93 -23.21
N VAL A 366 3.04 -4.17 -24.39
CA VAL A 366 1.60 -4.30 -24.59
C VAL A 366 1.30 -5.77 -24.81
N VAL A 367 0.36 -6.30 -24.04
CA VAL A 367 -0.03 -7.70 -24.03
C VAL A 367 -1.41 -7.84 -24.67
N ASP A 368 -1.50 -8.71 -25.67
CA ASP A 368 -2.76 -9.00 -26.34
C ASP A 368 -3.74 -9.73 -25.43
N LYS A 369 -5.03 -9.55 -25.73
CA LYS A 369 -6.10 -10.22 -24.99
C LYS A 369 -6.08 -11.72 -25.24
N VAL A 370 -6.28 -12.47 -24.17
CA VAL A 370 -6.45 -13.92 -24.23
C VAL A 370 -7.86 -14.23 -24.72
N THR A 371 -7.96 -15.13 -25.70
CA THR A 371 -9.24 -15.63 -26.20
C THR A 371 -9.55 -17.01 -25.59
N VAL A 372 -10.83 -17.29 -25.39
CA VAL A 372 -11.35 -18.52 -24.79
C VAL A 372 -12.60 -18.98 -25.52
N ALA A 373 -12.86 -20.30 -25.53
CA ALA A 373 -14.08 -20.87 -26.06
C ALA A 373 -15.22 -20.74 -25.04
N ASP A 374 -16.38 -20.23 -25.47
CA ASP A 374 -17.61 -20.09 -24.71
C ASP A 374 -18.45 -21.39 -24.75
N SER A 375 -19.54 -21.46 -23.97
CA SER A 375 -20.40 -22.64 -23.88
C SER A 375 -21.12 -23.01 -25.18
N ASP A 376 -21.27 -22.07 -26.11
CA ASP A 376 -21.76 -22.31 -27.47
C ASP A 376 -20.64 -22.63 -28.48
N GLY A 377 -19.39 -22.71 -28.04
CA GLY A 377 -18.21 -22.94 -28.87
C GLY A 377 -17.66 -21.68 -29.55
N SER A 378 -18.28 -20.50 -29.37
CA SER A 378 -17.76 -19.24 -29.91
C SER A 378 -16.45 -18.83 -29.24
N ILE A 379 -15.56 -18.18 -29.97
CA ILE A 379 -14.31 -17.65 -29.43
C ILE A 379 -14.54 -16.21 -28.96
N ARG A 380 -14.27 -15.95 -27.68
CA ARG A 380 -14.50 -14.67 -27.02
C ARG A 380 -13.21 -14.17 -26.37
N GLU A 381 -13.02 -12.85 -26.31
CA GLU A 381 -11.97 -12.27 -25.48
C GLU A 381 -12.35 -12.36 -24.01
N ILE A 382 -11.44 -12.88 -23.17
CA ILE A 382 -11.69 -12.99 -21.74
C ILE A 382 -11.76 -11.62 -21.08
N SER A 383 -12.78 -11.41 -20.24
CA SER A 383 -12.91 -10.19 -19.45
C SER A 383 -13.58 -10.46 -18.11
N SER A 384 -13.39 -9.55 -17.15
CA SER A 384 -14.08 -9.62 -15.86
C SER A 384 -15.60 -9.54 -16.01
N SER A 385 -16.11 -8.81 -17.01
CA SER A 385 -17.55 -8.72 -17.29
C SER A 385 -18.12 -10.05 -17.76
N LEU A 386 -17.43 -10.70 -18.70
CA LEU A 386 -17.84 -12.01 -19.23
C LEU A 386 -17.81 -13.09 -18.14
N ILE A 387 -16.80 -13.10 -17.27
CA ILE A 387 -16.74 -14.06 -16.15
C ILE A 387 -17.88 -13.83 -15.16
N LYS A 388 -18.23 -12.59 -14.85
CA LYS A 388 -19.37 -12.28 -13.97
C LYS A 388 -20.70 -12.74 -14.57
N GLU A 389 -20.87 -12.61 -15.88
CA GLU A 389 -22.02 -13.14 -16.61
C GLU A 389 -22.13 -14.66 -16.43
N LYS A 390 -21.03 -15.40 -16.61
CA LYS A 390 -21.00 -16.86 -16.41
C LYS A 390 -21.28 -17.28 -14.98
N ILE A 391 -20.73 -16.56 -14.00
CA ILE A 391 -21.06 -16.79 -12.59
C ILE A 391 -22.55 -16.58 -12.35
N ALA A 392 -23.11 -15.46 -12.82
CA ALA A 392 -24.51 -15.12 -12.65
C ALA A 392 -25.47 -16.10 -13.36
N ALA A 393 -25.04 -16.69 -14.49
CA ALA A 393 -25.76 -17.75 -15.20
C ALA A 393 -25.65 -19.13 -14.50
N GLY A 394 -24.72 -19.28 -13.55
CA GLY A 394 -24.44 -20.54 -12.87
C GLY A 394 -23.52 -21.47 -13.65
N GLU A 395 -22.89 -20.98 -14.72
CA GLU A 395 -21.87 -21.67 -15.52
C GLU A 395 -20.50 -21.63 -14.78
N ILE A 396 -20.47 -22.15 -13.56
CA ILE A 396 -19.33 -22.04 -12.65
C ILE A 396 -18.09 -22.76 -13.16
N GLU A 397 -18.24 -23.92 -13.81
CA GLU A 397 -17.10 -24.68 -14.34
C GLU A 397 -16.34 -23.86 -15.40
N LEU A 398 -17.06 -23.18 -16.28
CA LEU A 398 -16.48 -22.30 -17.30
C LEU A 398 -15.83 -21.06 -16.68
N ALA A 399 -16.53 -20.42 -15.73
CA ALA A 399 -15.96 -19.30 -14.98
C ALA A 399 -14.66 -19.68 -14.25
N ASN A 400 -14.59 -20.88 -13.67
CA ASN A 400 -13.41 -21.39 -12.98
C ASN A 400 -12.24 -21.62 -13.94
N ALA A 401 -12.50 -22.23 -15.09
CA ALA A 401 -11.49 -22.45 -16.13
C ALA A 401 -10.86 -21.12 -16.58
N TRP A 402 -11.68 -20.10 -16.79
CA TRP A 402 -11.24 -18.76 -17.21
C TRP A 402 -10.58 -17.96 -16.09
N LEU A 403 -10.95 -18.21 -14.82
CA LEU A 403 -10.29 -17.63 -13.66
C LEU A 403 -8.95 -18.32 -13.34
N GLY A 404 -8.71 -19.51 -13.88
CA GLY A 404 -7.58 -20.38 -13.52
C GLY A 404 -7.66 -20.93 -12.09
N ARG A 405 -8.84 -20.87 -11.45
CA ARG A 405 -9.09 -21.34 -10.07
C ARG A 405 -10.59 -21.44 -9.81
N CYS A 406 -10.96 -22.00 -8.66
CA CYS A 406 -12.35 -21.96 -8.20
C CYS A 406 -12.79 -20.54 -7.80
N PHE A 407 -13.95 -20.11 -8.30
CA PHE A 407 -14.68 -18.97 -7.77
C PHE A 407 -15.11 -19.27 -6.33
N SER A 408 -14.87 -18.32 -5.43
CA SER A 408 -15.06 -18.54 -3.99
C SER A 408 -15.79 -17.40 -3.32
N VAL A 409 -16.66 -17.71 -2.35
CA VAL A 409 -17.27 -16.74 -1.43
C VAL A 409 -16.71 -16.95 -0.03
N ALA A 410 -16.23 -15.87 0.59
CA ALA A 410 -15.81 -15.86 1.99
C ALA A 410 -16.79 -15.06 2.83
N GLY A 411 -16.99 -15.47 4.08
CA GLY A 411 -17.87 -14.80 5.02
C GLY A 411 -17.82 -15.41 6.40
N ALA A 412 -18.34 -14.67 7.39
CA ALA A 412 -18.55 -15.22 8.73
C ALA A 412 -19.77 -16.15 8.72
N VAL A 413 -19.66 -17.26 9.43
CA VAL A 413 -20.77 -18.19 9.64
C VAL A 413 -21.73 -17.57 10.66
N ILE A 414 -22.98 -17.40 10.25
CA ILE A 414 -24.05 -16.85 11.08
C ILE A 414 -25.05 -17.94 11.49
N HIS A 415 -25.79 -17.67 12.56
CA HIS A 415 -26.92 -18.50 12.94
C HIS A 415 -28.01 -18.41 11.87
N GLY A 416 -28.31 -19.53 11.21
CA GLY A 416 -29.51 -19.69 10.41
C GLY A 416 -30.70 -20.17 11.24
N ARG A 417 -31.91 -20.08 10.69
CA ARG A 417 -33.06 -20.81 11.24
C ARG A 417 -32.78 -22.32 11.07
N ARG A 418 -32.76 -23.08 12.17
CA ARG A 418 -32.70 -24.56 12.14
C ARG A 418 -34.00 -25.12 11.56
N PHE A 419 -34.20 -25.00 10.24
CA PHE A 419 -35.33 -25.65 9.58
C PHE A 419 -35.09 -27.16 9.58
N GLY A 420 -35.81 -27.90 10.43
CA GLY A 420 -35.85 -29.37 10.39
C GLY A 420 -35.75 -30.12 11.72
N GLY A 421 -35.52 -29.45 12.85
CA GLY A 421 -35.41 -30.11 14.16
C GLY A 421 -34.35 -31.25 14.17
N PRO A 422 -34.42 -32.20 15.12
CA PRO A 422 -33.52 -33.35 15.18
C PRO A 422 -33.60 -34.31 13.98
N LEU A 423 -34.63 -34.20 13.14
CA LEU A 423 -34.98 -35.19 12.10
C LEU A 423 -34.17 -35.08 10.79
N LEU A 424 -33.52 -33.93 10.59
CA LEU A 424 -32.76 -33.57 9.39
C LEU A 424 -31.25 -33.39 9.66
N SER A 425 -30.78 -33.54 10.90
CA SER A 425 -29.38 -33.53 11.42
C SER A 425 -28.25 -33.22 10.42
N PHE A 426 -28.27 -32.06 9.77
CA PHE A 426 -27.19 -31.57 8.91
C PHE A 426 -26.72 -30.24 9.50
N PRO A 427 -25.49 -30.14 10.03
CA PRO A 427 -24.93 -28.85 10.39
C PRO A 427 -24.78 -28.03 9.10
N THR A 428 -25.51 -26.92 9.02
CA THR A 428 -25.44 -25.99 7.88
C THR A 428 -24.85 -24.65 8.32
N ALA A 429 -23.85 -24.19 7.58
CA ALA A 429 -23.22 -22.90 7.78
C ALA A 429 -23.89 -21.88 6.84
N ASN A 430 -24.53 -20.87 7.42
CA ASN A 430 -25.07 -19.74 6.65
C ASN A 430 -23.99 -18.69 6.50
N ILE A 431 -23.74 -18.25 5.27
CA ILE A 431 -22.64 -17.36 4.92
C ILE A 431 -23.23 -16.08 4.37
N ARG A 432 -22.84 -14.97 4.99
CA ARG A 432 -23.07 -13.64 4.41
C ARG A 432 -21.90 -13.29 3.49
N PRO A 433 -22.11 -13.19 2.17
CA PRO A 433 -21.05 -12.78 1.25
C PRO A 433 -20.54 -11.38 1.59
N THR A 434 -19.28 -11.11 1.25
CA THR A 434 -18.76 -9.74 1.22
C THR A 434 -19.65 -8.86 0.34
N GLU A 435 -19.96 -7.66 0.82
CA GLU A 435 -20.75 -6.68 0.07
C GLU A 435 -20.13 -6.38 -1.31
N GLY A 436 -20.98 -6.22 -2.32
CA GLY A 436 -20.54 -5.96 -3.70
C GLY A 436 -19.93 -7.17 -4.41
N LYS A 437 -19.95 -8.37 -3.83
CA LYS A 437 -19.49 -9.58 -4.53
C LYS A 437 -20.54 -10.09 -5.51
N VAL A 438 -20.11 -10.55 -6.69
CA VAL A 438 -20.96 -11.30 -7.62
C VAL A 438 -21.44 -12.59 -6.94
N ILE A 439 -22.72 -12.92 -7.10
CA ILE A 439 -23.34 -14.11 -6.51
C ILE A 439 -23.73 -15.05 -7.66
N PRO A 440 -23.44 -16.36 -7.56
CA PRO A 440 -23.82 -17.30 -8.60
C PRO A 440 -25.34 -17.47 -8.69
N ALA A 441 -25.84 -18.01 -9.80
CA ALA A 441 -27.26 -18.30 -9.99
C ALA A 441 -27.86 -19.07 -8.80
N LEU A 442 -29.14 -18.86 -8.53
CA LEU A 442 -29.83 -19.64 -7.50
C LEU A 442 -29.80 -21.14 -7.85
N GLY A 443 -29.49 -21.98 -6.87
CA GLY A 443 -29.31 -23.41 -7.11
C GLY A 443 -28.53 -24.13 -6.02
N VAL A 444 -28.20 -25.39 -6.30
CA VAL A 444 -27.37 -26.25 -5.45
C VAL A 444 -26.09 -26.60 -6.21
N TYR A 445 -24.96 -26.51 -5.50
CA TYR A 445 -23.63 -26.63 -6.04
C TYR A 445 -22.81 -27.68 -5.27
N VAL A 446 -21.94 -28.38 -5.98
CA VAL A 446 -20.77 -29.04 -5.37
C VAL A 446 -19.78 -27.95 -5.01
N SER A 447 -19.34 -27.96 -3.75
CA SER A 447 -18.43 -26.96 -3.22
C SER A 447 -17.33 -27.59 -2.36
N ARG A 448 -16.31 -26.78 -2.04
CA ARG A 448 -15.33 -27.08 -0.99
C ARG A 448 -15.33 -25.95 0.03
N VAL A 449 -15.19 -26.29 1.30
CA VAL A 449 -15.01 -25.31 2.38
C VAL A 449 -13.58 -25.35 2.86
N PHE A 450 -12.89 -24.21 2.78
CA PHE A 450 -11.61 -24.01 3.44
C PHE A 450 -11.84 -23.46 4.84
N LEU A 451 -11.38 -24.23 5.83
CA LEU A 451 -11.51 -23.93 7.25
C LEU A 451 -10.23 -24.36 7.97
N ASP A 452 -9.61 -23.42 8.70
CA ASP A 452 -8.40 -23.65 9.51
C ASP A 452 -7.27 -24.44 8.80
N GLY A 453 -7.04 -24.14 7.52
CA GLY A 453 -5.99 -24.80 6.72
C GLY A 453 -6.42 -26.12 6.07
N VAL A 454 -7.65 -26.59 6.32
CA VAL A 454 -8.18 -27.85 5.81
C VAL A 454 -9.29 -27.59 4.78
N LEU A 455 -9.29 -28.35 3.69
CA LEU A 455 -10.34 -28.35 2.68
C LEU A 455 -11.31 -29.50 2.93
N TYR A 456 -12.58 -29.18 3.07
CA TYR A 456 -13.68 -30.14 3.21
C TYR A 456 -14.58 -30.11 1.99
N TRP A 457 -15.08 -31.27 1.56
CA TRP A 457 -16.13 -31.33 0.55
C TRP A 457 -17.45 -30.84 1.11
N ALA A 458 -18.26 -30.21 0.27
CA ALA A 458 -19.53 -29.65 0.71
C ALA A 458 -20.59 -29.61 -0.40
N VAL A 459 -21.83 -29.41 0.04
CA VAL A 459 -22.96 -29.06 -0.81
C VAL A 459 -23.43 -27.67 -0.41
N THR A 460 -23.44 -26.73 -1.35
CA THR A 460 -23.85 -25.34 -1.10
C THR A 460 -25.14 -25.01 -1.82
N SER A 461 -26.15 -24.54 -1.09
CA SER A 461 -27.37 -23.96 -1.63
C SER A 461 -27.27 -22.43 -1.66
N VAL A 462 -27.61 -21.84 -2.80
CA VAL A 462 -27.69 -20.39 -2.99
C VAL A 462 -29.15 -20.03 -3.22
N GLY A 463 -29.71 -19.18 -2.36
CA GLY A 463 -31.13 -18.87 -2.39
C GLY A 463 -31.59 -17.55 -1.82
N THR A 464 -32.84 -17.20 -2.08
CA THR A 464 -33.51 -16.03 -1.48
C THR A 464 -34.55 -16.51 -0.48
N ASN A 465 -34.70 -15.80 0.64
CA ASN A 465 -35.75 -16.09 1.61
C ASN A 465 -37.06 -15.43 1.15
N PRO A 466 -38.15 -16.17 0.85
CA PRO A 466 -39.37 -15.57 0.30
C PRO A 466 -40.27 -14.85 1.32
N THR A 467 -39.98 -14.85 2.63
CA THR A 467 -40.96 -14.49 3.68
C THR A 467 -40.81 -13.11 4.35
N ILE A 468 -39.95 -12.21 3.88
CA ILE A 468 -39.86 -10.83 4.41
C ILE A 468 -39.77 -9.87 3.22
N SER A 469 -40.35 -8.67 3.37
CA SER A 469 -40.59 -7.61 2.38
C SER A 469 -39.41 -7.26 1.46
N GLU A 470 -39.72 -6.58 0.34
CA GLU A 470 -38.80 -6.12 -0.73
C GLU A 470 -37.37 -5.81 -0.26
N GLY A 471 -36.40 -6.51 -0.85
CA GLY A 471 -34.97 -6.37 -0.54
C GLY A 471 -34.27 -7.62 0.03
N ASN A 472 -34.83 -8.82 -0.16
CA ASN A 472 -34.30 -10.06 0.46
C ASN A 472 -32.81 -10.32 0.16
N PRO A 473 -31.94 -10.42 1.19
CA PRO A 473 -30.54 -10.77 0.99
C PRO A 473 -30.41 -12.23 0.52
N VAL A 474 -29.52 -12.48 -0.43
CA VAL A 474 -29.18 -13.85 -0.85
C VAL A 474 -28.55 -14.60 0.33
N ASN A 475 -29.08 -15.77 0.64
CA ASN A 475 -28.54 -16.70 1.62
C ASN A 475 -27.69 -17.76 0.92
N ILE A 476 -26.47 -17.98 1.41
CA ILE A 476 -25.60 -19.06 0.98
C ILE A 476 -25.47 -20.03 2.14
N GLU A 477 -26.11 -21.19 2.00
CA GLU A 477 -26.14 -22.23 3.02
C GLU A 477 -25.26 -23.39 2.58
N THR A 478 -24.25 -23.74 3.39
CA THR A 478 -23.29 -24.79 3.06
C THR A 478 -23.36 -25.93 4.05
N HIS A 479 -23.51 -27.14 3.54
CA HIS A 479 -23.43 -28.37 4.30
C HIS A 479 -22.07 -29.03 4.06
N ILE A 480 -21.22 -29.05 5.09
CA ILE A 480 -19.89 -29.65 5.04
C ILE A 480 -20.03 -31.16 5.25
N LEU A 481 -19.49 -31.94 4.32
CA LEU A 481 -19.52 -33.40 4.38
C LEU A 481 -18.52 -33.89 5.41
N ASP A 482 -18.97 -34.83 6.25
CA ASP A 482 -18.12 -35.56 7.20
C ASP A 482 -17.39 -34.64 8.22
N TYR A 483 -17.96 -33.47 8.50
CA TYR A 483 -17.45 -32.52 9.50
C TYR A 483 -18.32 -32.50 10.75
N GLU A 484 -17.69 -32.66 11.90
CA GLU A 484 -18.31 -32.54 13.22
C GLU A 484 -17.61 -31.41 13.99
N GLY A 485 -18.34 -30.34 14.32
CA GLY A 485 -17.79 -29.21 15.05
C GLY A 485 -18.69 -27.98 15.02
N ASP A 486 -18.41 -27.01 15.88
CA ASP A 486 -19.09 -25.71 15.88
C ASP A 486 -18.37 -24.73 14.94
N LEU A 487 -19.12 -24.20 13.96
CA LEU A 487 -18.63 -23.24 12.96
C LEU A 487 -19.02 -21.80 13.28
N TYR A 488 -19.84 -21.55 14.32
CA TYR A 488 -20.40 -20.24 14.56
C TYR A 488 -19.33 -19.18 14.81
N GLY A 489 -19.47 -18.04 14.13
CA GLY A 489 -18.51 -16.93 14.22
C GLY A 489 -17.21 -17.15 13.47
N GLN A 490 -16.93 -18.36 12.98
CA GLN A 490 -15.74 -18.64 12.19
C GLN A 490 -15.85 -18.02 10.79
N LYS A 491 -14.71 -17.63 10.21
CA LYS A 491 -14.64 -17.17 8.82
C LYS A 491 -14.26 -18.34 7.93
N ILE A 492 -15.13 -18.69 7.00
CA ILE A 492 -14.90 -19.77 6.05
C ILE A 492 -14.84 -19.23 4.62
N ARG A 493 -14.16 -19.96 3.74
CA ARG A 493 -14.18 -19.73 2.29
C ARG A 493 -14.85 -20.93 1.62
N VAL A 494 -15.85 -20.67 0.78
CA VAL A 494 -16.56 -21.68 0.00
C VAL A 494 -16.21 -21.53 -1.45
N ASP A 495 -15.53 -22.52 -1.99
CA ASP A 495 -15.17 -22.64 -3.39
C ASP A 495 -16.31 -23.35 -4.12
N PHE A 496 -16.82 -22.78 -5.21
CA PHE A 496 -17.87 -23.37 -6.04
C PHE A 496 -17.23 -24.14 -7.19
N LEU A 497 -17.55 -25.42 -7.34
CA LEU A 497 -16.92 -26.29 -8.34
C LEU A 497 -17.87 -26.58 -9.51
N LYS A 498 -19.10 -27.01 -9.19
CA LYS A 498 -20.09 -27.43 -10.19
C LYS A 498 -21.51 -27.12 -9.75
N ARG A 499 -22.37 -26.69 -10.67
CA ARG A 499 -23.81 -26.57 -10.43
C ARG A 499 -24.49 -27.92 -10.61
N LEU A 500 -25.16 -28.42 -9.56
CA LEU A 500 -25.91 -29.67 -9.61
C LEU A 500 -27.31 -29.45 -10.18
N ARG A 501 -28.00 -28.40 -9.73
CA ARG A 501 -29.38 -28.10 -10.13
C ARG A 501 -29.78 -26.67 -9.79
N GLY A 502 -30.88 -26.21 -10.40
CA GLY A 502 -31.61 -25.02 -9.95
C GLY A 502 -32.37 -25.23 -8.63
N GLN A 503 -32.98 -24.16 -8.14
CA GLN A 503 -33.87 -24.24 -6.98
C GLN A 503 -35.13 -25.02 -7.29
N LYS A 504 -35.64 -25.71 -6.26
CA LYS A 504 -36.91 -26.45 -6.31
C LYS A 504 -37.68 -26.15 -5.02
N LYS A 505 -39.00 -25.99 -5.15
CA LYS A 505 -39.92 -26.05 -4.01
C LYS A 505 -40.31 -27.51 -3.78
N PHE A 506 -40.44 -27.92 -2.53
CA PHE A 506 -40.83 -29.29 -2.16
C PHE A 506 -42.21 -29.26 -1.50
N ALA A 507 -43.05 -30.23 -1.80
CA ALA A 507 -44.41 -30.31 -1.25
C ALA A 507 -44.42 -30.95 0.15
N SER A 508 -43.37 -31.70 0.51
CA SER A 508 -43.24 -32.36 1.81
C SER A 508 -41.81 -32.41 2.34
N LEU A 509 -41.67 -32.62 3.65
CA LEU A 509 -40.37 -32.80 4.32
C LEU A 509 -39.64 -34.06 3.80
N ALA A 510 -40.39 -35.11 3.45
CA ALA A 510 -39.86 -36.35 2.92
C ALA A 510 -39.21 -36.15 1.54
N GLU A 511 -39.86 -35.38 0.66
CA GLU A 511 -39.30 -35.01 -0.66
C GLU A 511 -38.02 -34.17 -0.52
N LEU A 512 -38.01 -33.21 0.40
CA LEU A 512 -36.83 -32.40 0.68
C LEU A 512 -35.67 -33.28 1.15
N LYS A 513 -35.91 -34.17 2.12
CA LYS A 513 -34.88 -35.09 2.65
C LYS A 513 -34.33 -36.01 1.55
N ALA A 514 -35.20 -36.57 0.71
CA ALA A 514 -34.79 -37.42 -0.40
C ALA A 514 -33.93 -36.66 -1.43
N GLN A 515 -34.25 -35.40 -1.73
CA GLN A 515 -33.44 -34.59 -2.64
C GLN A 515 -32.09 -34.21 -2.03
N LEU A 516 -32.03 -33.86 -0.74
CA LEU A 516 -30.76 -33.55 -0.05
C LEU A 516 -29.79 -34.74 -0.06
N LEU A 517 -30.30 -35.96 0.13
CA LEU A 517 -29.48 -37.18 0.02
C LEU A 517 -28.91 -37.37 -1.40
N ARG A 518 -29.72 -37.15 -2.44
CA ARG A 518 -29.26 -37.20 -3.84
C ARG A 518 -28.19 -36.15 -4.13
N ASP A 519 -28.39 -34.92 -3.64
CA ASP A 519 -27.42 -33.83 -3.84
C ASP A 519 -26.07 -34.17 -3.16
N ARG A 520 -26.12 -34.80 -1.97
CA ARG A 520 -24.94 -35.29 -1.24
C ARG A 520 -24.22 -36.41 -1.98
N GLU A 521 -24.96 -37.39 -2.49
CA GLU A 521 -24.39 -38.50 -3.27
C GLU A 521 -23.73 -38.00 -4.55
N ALA A 522 -24.36 -37.05 -5.25
CA ALA A 522 -23.78 -36.42 -6.43
C ALA A 522 -22.48 -35.66 -6.09
N ALA A 523 -22.43 -34.95 -4.97
CA ALA A 523 -21.22 -34.28 -4.50
C ALA A 523 -20.12 -35.27 -4.12
N ARG A 524 -20.45 -36.40 -3.47
CA ARG A 524 -19.49 -37.46 -3.17
C ARG A 524 -18.96 -38.15 -4.43
N ALA A 525 -19.81 -38.40 -5.41
CA ALA A 525 -19.39 -38.94 -6.70
C ALA A 525 -18.44 -37.98 -7.43
N TYR A 526 -18.73 -36.68 -7.40
CA TYR A 526 -17.82 -35.66 -7.93
C TYR A 526 -16.49 -35.63 -7.16
N ALA A 527 -16.52 -35.66 -5.83
CA ALA A 527 -15.33 -35.69 -4.99
C ALA A 527 -14.43 -36.90 -5.28
N ALA A 528 -15.02 -38.08 -5.50
CA ALA A 528 -14.30 -39.29 -5.85
C ALA A 528 -13.63 -39.22 -7.23
N ALA A 529 -14.25 -38.53 -8.19
CA ALA A 529 -13.70 -38.32 -9.54
C ALA A 529 -12.57 -37.28 -9.57
N PHE A 530 -12.54 -36.35 -8.61
CA PHE A 530 -11.54 -35.27 -8.54
C PHE A 530 -10.89 -35.17 -7.15
N PRO A 531 -10.18 -36.22 -6.68
CA PRO A 531 -9.73 -36.33 -5.29
C PRO A 531 -8.64 -35.31 -4.90
N ARG A 532 -7.93 -34.74 -5.88
CA ARG A 532 -6.91 -33.70 -5.69
C ARG A 532 -6.89 -32.75 -6.88
N ILE A 533 -7.52 -31.59 -6.71
CA ILE A 533 -7.16 -30.40 -7.48
C ILE A 533 -6.39 -29.52 -6.50
N SER A 534 -5.06 -29.52 -6.63
CA SER A 534 -4.13 -28.68 -5.88
C SER A 534 -4.49 -27.20 -6.04
N ASP A 535 -4.33 -26.43 -4.96
CA ASP A 535 -4.71 -25.01 -4.81
C ASP A 535 -4.21 -24.08 -5.92
#